data_AF-A0A1F4A8C5-F1
#
_entry.id   AF-A0A1F4A8C5-F1
#
_cell.length_a   1.000
_cell.length_b   1.000
_cell.length_c   1.000
_cell.angle_alpha   90.00
_cell.angle_beta   90.00
_cell.angle_gamma   90.00
#
_symmetry.space_group_name_H-M   'P 1'
#
loop_
_entity.id
_entity.type
_entity.pdbx_description
1 polymer ?
#
loop_
_entity_poly.entity_id
_entity_poly.type
_entity_poly.pdbx_seq_one_letter_code
_entity_poly.pdbx_strand_id
1 'polypeptide(L)'
;MESPLFGEREKAVIRWAELVTWNEARYDDDAYAQLAKHFDSAEIVELTTVAAFRGLMNRFMDSLQIELEGPELQARGGRATASREDLHAYIEKLVGLV
;
A
#
# COMPACT_ATOMS: atom_id res chain seq x y z
N MET A 1 -18.30 10.79 3.58
CA MET A 1 -18.27 9.34 3.90
C MET A 1 -19.45 9.02 4.82
N GLU A 2 -20.56 8.56 4.26
CA GLU A 2 -21.84 8.37 4.98
C GLU A 2 -22.20 6.89 5.21
N SER A 3 -21.19 6.03 5.41
CA SER A 3 -21.44 4.61 5.68
C SER A 3 -21.83 4.39 7.15
N PRO A 4 -22.93 3.66 7.43
CA PRO A 4 -23.29 3.26 8.79
C PRO A 4 -22.45 2.09 9.31
N LEU A 5 -21.66 1.42 8.46
CA LEU A 5 -20.85 0.26 8.83
C LEU A 5 -19.56 0.61 9.56
N PHE A 6 -19.16 1.88 9.53
CA PHE A 6 -17.91 2.36 10.10
C PHE A 6 -18.17 3.36 11.23
N GLY A 7 -17.48 3.19 12.35
CA GLY A 7 -17.42 4.17 13.42
C GLY A 7 -16.55 5.38 13.06
N GLU A 8 -16.60 6.41 13.89
CA GLU A 8 -15.86 7.67 13.66
C GLU A 8 -14.34 7.46 13.56
N ARG A 9 -13.78 6.56 14.38
CA ARG A 9 -12.36 6.17 14.32
C ARG A 9 -11.98 5.58 12.97
N GLU A 10 -12.79 4.67 12.44
CA GLU A 10 -12.54 3.99 11.17
C GLU A 10 -12.69 4.96 9.99
N LYS A 11 -13.73 5.80 10.03
CA LYS A 11 -13.94 6.86 9.03
C LYS A 11 -12.77 7.85 8.98
N ALA A 12 -12.22 8.23 10.13
CA ALA A 12 -11.06 9.11 10.20
C ALA A 12 -9.84 8.49 9.49
N VAL A 13 -9.55 7.20 9.74
CA VAL A 13 -8.46 6.48 9.05
C VAL A 13 -8.71 6.35 7.56
N ILE A 14 -9.93 5.99 7.15
CA ILE A 14 -10.26 5.82 5.72
C ILE A 14 -10.07 7.15 4.97
N ARG A 15 -10.57 8.26 5.53
CA ARG A 15 -10.39 9.60 4.94
C ARG A 15 -8.91 9.96 4.85
N TRP A 16 -8.15 9.71 5.91
CA TRP A 16 -6.71 9.97 5.91
C TRP A 16 -5.98 9.14 4.85
N ALA A 17 -6.26 7.84 4.76
CA ALA A 17 -5.66 6.95 3.77
C ALA A 17 -5.98 7.37 2.32
N GLU A 18 -7.20 7.85 2.07
CA GLU A 18 -7.60 8.41 0.77
C GLU A 18 -6.76 9.64 0.42
N LEU A 19 -6.64 10.59 1.35
CA LEU A 19 -5.81 11.79 1.16
C LEU A 19 -4.32 11.47 0.94
N VAL A 20 -3.76 10.51 1.67
CA VAL A 20 -2.38 10.06 1.47
C VAL A 20 -2.21 9.42 0.09
N THR A 21 -3.19 8.64 -0.37
CA THR A 21 -3.17 7.98 -1.69
C THR A 21 -3.08 9.01 -2.82
N TRP A 22 -3.84 10.10 -2.72
CA TRP A 22 -3.85 11.20 -3.68
C TRP A 22 -2.75 12.25 -3.45
N ASN A 23 -1.93 12.08 -2.41
CA ASN A 23 -0.91 13.05 -1.99
C ASN A 23 -1.49 14.44 -1.64
N GLU A 24 -2.69 14.45 -1.06
CA GLU A 24 -3.45 15.64 -0.67
C GLU A 24 -3.45 15.91 0.84
N ALA A 25 -3.01 14.93 1.65
CA ALA A 25 -3.02 15.00 3.11
C ALA A 25 -2.36 16.26 3.69
N ARG A 26 -1.35 16.82 3.01
CA ARG A 26 -0.65 18.04 3.42
C ARG A 26 -1.49 19.33 3.38
N TYR A 27 -2.69 19.27 2.81
CA TYR A 27 -3.57 20.44 2.62
C TYR A 27 -4.86 20.34 3.44
N ASP A 28 -5.04 19.29 4.23
CA ASP A 28 -6.27 19.05 4.99
C ASP A 28 -5.96 18.87 6.49
N ASP A 29 -5.76 20.02 7.15
CA ASP A 29 -5.50 20.08 8.60
C ASP A 29 -6.68 19.52 9.43
N ASP A 30 -7.92 19.65 8.93
CA ASP A 30 -9.09 19.05 9.59
C ASP A 30 -8.99 17.53 9.60
N ALA A 31 -8.65 16.90 8.47
CA ALA A 31 -8.47 15.45 8.43
C ALA A 31 -7.43 14.96 9.43
N TYR A 32 -6.29 15.67 9.56
CA TYR A 32 -5.29 15.35 10.58
C TYR A 32 -5.85 15.53 12.00
N ALA A 33 -6.55 16.63 12.26
CA ALA A 33 -7.16 16.90 13.57
C ALA A 33 -8.23 15.85 13.95
N GLN A 34 -9.04 15.37 13.00
CA GLN A 34 -10.01 14.30 13.24
C GLN A 34 -9.30 12.98 13.54
N LEU A 35 -8.21 12.67 12.84
CA LEU A 35 -7.41 11.48 13.10
C LEU A 35 -6.77 11.52 14.50
N ALA A 36 -6.20 12.66 14.89
CA ALA A 36 -5.55 12.86 16.18
C ALA A 36 -6.51 12.78 17.40
N LYS A 37 -7.83 12.78 17.19
CA LYS A 37 -8.81 12.47 18.25
C LYS A 37 -8.83 11.00 18.66
N HIS A 38 -8.35 10.12 17.78
CA HIS A 38 -8.49 8.68 17.93
C HIS A 38 -7.15 7.92 17.92
N PHE A 39 -6.08 8.58 17.49
CA PHE A 39 -4.76 8.00 17.31
C PHE A 39 -3.69 8.95 17.85
N ASP A 40 -2.66 8.38 18.46
CA ASP A 40 -1.47 9.15 18.81
C ASP A 40 -0.56 9.38 17.58
N SER A 41 0.47 10.20 17.76
CA SER A 41 1.36 10.56 16.66
C SER A 41 2.13 9.36 16.08
N ALA A 42 2.46 8.34 16.88
CA ALA A 42 3.14 7.14 16.40
C ALA A 42 2.19 6.28 15.56
N GLU A 43 0.97 6.07 16.02
CA GLU A 43 -0.07 5.36 15.28
C GLU A 43 -0.37 6.06 13.93
N ILE A 44 -0.42 7.39 13.91
CA ILE A 44 -0.62 8.16 12.66
C ILE A 44 0.53 7.95 11.69
N VAL A 45 1.77 7.90 12.17
CA VAL A 45 2.95 7.59 11.33
C VAL A 45 2.82 6.19 10.73
N GLU A 46 2.44 5.19 11.52
CA GLU A 46 2.25 3.81 11.04
C GLU A 46 1.12 3.71 10.00
N LEU A 47 -0.04 4.32 10.27
CA LEU A 47 -1.17 4.37 9.33
C LEU A 47 -0.77 5.03 8.00
N THR A 48 -0.06 6.15 8.08
CA THR A 48 0.44 6.88 6.90
C THR A 48 1.43 6.03 6.12
N THR A 49 2.31 5.31 6.82
CA THR A 49 3.29 4.41 6.20
C THR A 49 2.59 3.28 5.44
N VAL A 50 1.57 2.66 6.03
CA VAL A 50 0.79 1.61 5.34
C VAL A 50 0.11 2.16 4.08
N ALA A 51 -0.57 3.31 4.18
CA ALA A 51 -1.23 3.93 3.03
C ALA A 51 -0.24 4.29 1.91
N ALA A 52 0.89 4.93 2.26
CA ALA A 52 1.93 5.29 1.30
C ALA A 52 2.57 4.06 0.64
N PHE A 53 2.87 3.01 1.41
CA PHE A 53 3.44 1.77 0.89
C PHE A 53 2.51 1.06 -0.11
N ARG A 54 1.20 1.04 0.14
CA ARG A 54 0.23 0.52 -0.82
C ARG A 54 0.20 1.36 -2.10
N GLY A 55 0.25 2.68 -1.99
CA GLY A 55 0.39 3.57 -3.15
C GLY A 55 1.67 3.34 -3.96
N LEU A 56 2.79 3.04 -3.30
CA LEU A 56 4.04 2.64 -3.97
C LEU A 56 3.86 1.31 -4.71
N MET A 57 3.32 0.28 -4.05
CA MET A 57 3.14 -1.04 -4.64
C MET A 57 2.21 -1.01 -5.85
N ASN A 58 1.09 -0.28 -5.78
CA ASN A 58 0.21 -0.12 -6.95
C ASN A 58 0.97 0.46 -8.14
N ARG A 59 1.70 1.57 -7.93
CA ARG A 59 2.51 2.20 -9.00
C ARG A 59 3.58 1.26 -9.54
N PHE A 60 4.25 0.51 -8.67
CA PHE A 60 5.29 -0.44 -9.05
C PHE A 60 4.72 -1.56 -9.92
N MET A 61 3.63 -2.18 -9.47
CA MET A 61 2.96 -3.29 -10.18
C MET A 61 2.40 -2.82 -11.53
N ASP A 62 1.69 -1.67 -11.55
CA ASP A 62 1.09 -1.12 -12.76
C ASP A 62 2.16 -0.72 -13.80
N SER A 63 3.25 -0.06 -13.35
CA SER A 63 4.32 0.37 -14.25
C SER A 63 5.05 -0.79 -14.92
N LEU A 64 5.13 -1.93 -14.23
CA LEU A 64 5.77 -3.14 -14.72
C LEU A 64 4.77 -4.13 -15.35
N GLN A 65 3.47 -3.77 -15.40
CA GLN A 65 2.39 -4.64 -15.88
C GLN A 65 2.43 -6.03 -15.23
N ILE A 66 2.77 -6.09 -13.95
CA ILE A 66 2.88 -7.36 -13.23
C ILE A 66 1.47 -7.90 -13.05
N GLU A 67 1.17 -9.02 -13.72
CA GLU A 67 -0.09 -9.71 -13.55
C GLU A 67 -0.27 -10.15 -12.10
N LEU A 68 -1.47 -9.90 -11.55
CA LEU A 68 -1.86 -10.52 -10.29
C LEU A 68 -1.82 -12.03 -10.49
N GLU A 69 -1.42 -12.75 -9.44
CA GLU A 69 -1.38 -14.20 -9.44
C GLU A 69 -2.66 -14.77 -10.06
N GLY A 70 -2.52 -15.57 -11.11
CA GLY A 70 -3.67 -16.21 -11.75
C GLY A 70 -4.46 -17.08 -10.76
N PRO A 71 -5.70 -17.47 -11.08
CA PRO A 71 -6.58 -18.22 -10.18
C PRO A 71 -5.90 -19.47 -9.57
N GLU A 72 -5.00 -20.10 -10.34
CA GLU A 72 -4.23 -21.27 -9.91
C GLU A 72 -3.18 -20.96 -8.83
N LEU A 73 -2.44 -19.84 -8.92
CA LEU A 73 -1.49 -19.44 -7.88
C LEU A 73 -2.20 -18.97 -6.61
N GLN A 74 -3.31 -18.24 -6.75
CA GLN A 74 -4.12 -17.82 -5.61
C GLN A 74 -4.67 -19.02 -4.85
N ALA A 75 -5.19 -20.04 -5.57
CA ALA A 75 -5.67 -21.28 -4.97
C ALA A 75 -4.56 -22.05 -4.22
N ARG A 76 -3.30 -21.87 -4.60
CA ARG A 76 -2.13 -22.49 -3.94
C ARG A 76 -1.57 -21.66 -2.77
N GLY A 77 -2.24 -20.57 -2.38
CA GLY A 77 -1.85 -19.75 -1.23
C GLY A 77 -0.86 -18.63 -1.54
N GLY A 78 -0.75 -18.25 -2.82
CA GLY A 78 -0.15 -16.99 -3.26
C GLY A 78 1.25 -16.68 -2.77
N ARG A 79 2.15 -17.64 -2.96
CA ARG A 79 3.58 -17.42 -2.78
C ARG A 79 4.31 -17.69 -4.08
N ALA A 80 4.46 -16.64 -4.89
CA ALA A 80 5.53 -16.60 -5.87
C ALA A 80 6.88 -16.67 -5.12
N THR A 81 7.55 -17.82 -5.15
CA THR A 81 8.92 -17.97 -4.64
C THR A 81 9.86 -18.14 -5.82
N ALA A 82 10.79 -17.21 -5.99
CA ALA A 82 11.87 -17.38 -6.95
C ALA A 82 12.81 -18.49 -6.47
N SER A 83 13.15 -19.42 -7.37
CA SER A 83 14.20 -20.40 -7.10
C SER A 83 15.57 -19.72 -7.01
N ARG A 84 16.57 -20.43 -6.50
CA ARG A 84 17.96 -19.93 -6.48
C ARG A 84 18.43 -19.63 -7.90
N GLU A 85 18.03 -20.47 -8.85
CA GLU A 85 18.34 -20.36 -10.26
C GLU A 85 17.68 -19.11 -10.88
N ASP A 86 16.42 -18.84 -10.57
CA ASP A 86 15.71 -17.63 -11.03
C ASP A 86 16.37 -16.35 -10.49
N LEU A 87 16.76 -16.36 -9.22
CA LEU A 87 17.46 -15.23 -8.60
C LEU A 87 18.85 -15.02 -9.20
N HIS A 88 19.61 -16.09 -9.47
CA HIS A 88 20.91 -15.99 -10.11
C HIS A 88 20.79 -15.40 -11.52
N ALA A 89 19.85 -15.90 -12.33
CA ALA A 89 19.59 -15.38 -13.67
C ALA A 89 19.12 -13.92 -13.64
N TYR A 90 18.26 -13.54 -12.70
CA TYR A 90 17.85 -12.14 -12.52
C TYR A 90 19.02 -11.23 -12.14
N ILE A 91 19.85 -11.66 -11.19
CA ILE A 91 21.04 -10.91 -10.79
C ILE A 91 22.00 -10.79 -11.97
N GLU A 92 22.35 -11.87 -12.67
CA GLU A 92 23.19 -11.81 -13.87
C GLU A 92 22.64 -10.83 -14.92
N LYS A 93 21.33 -10.79 -15.11
CA LYS A 93 20.66 -9.85 -16.03
C LYS A 93 20.67 -8.40 -15.53
N LEU A 94 20.62 -8.18 -14.22
CA LEU A 94 20.72 -6.88 -13.57
C LEU A 94 22.14 -6.32 -13.58
N VAL A 95 23.13 -7.15 -13.22
CA VAL A 95 24.54 -6.74 -13.16
C VAL A 95 25.16 -6.71 -14.55
N GLY A 96 24.70 -7.60 -15.43
CA GLY A 96 25.02 -7.66 -16.85
C GLY A 96 23.96 -7.00 -17.71
N LEU A 97 23.43 -5.84 -17.27
CA LEU A 97 22.62 -4.98 -18.13
C LEU A 97 23.30 -4.84 -19.50
N VAL A 98 22.63 -5.46 -20.48
CA VAL A 98 22.71 -5.24 -21.92
C VAL A 98 22.51 -3.76 -22.24
#